data_AF-A0A229SYU8-F1
#
_entry.id   AF-A0A229SYU8-F1
#
_cell.length_a   1.000
_cell.length_b   1.000
_cell.length_c   1.000
_cell.angle_alpha   90.00
_cell.angle_beta   90.00
_cell.angle_gamma   90.00
#
_symmetry.space_group_name_H-M   'P 1'
#
loop_
_entity.id
_entity.type
_entity.pdbx_description
1 polymer ?
#
loop_
_entity_poly.entity_id
_entity_poly.type
_entity_poly.pdbx_seq_one_letter_code
_entity_poly.pdbx_strand_id
1 'polypeptide(L)'
;MALANAEYPFLNLMWTMLVFFCWIAWFWLLFVAFGDLYRRADVSGWAKAGWTVLVIVLPIFGVLLYLITQGRHLVERQRSREAGYVSTSDTTGAAQIAEARRLLEDGVIDDAEFQALKRKALAR
;
A
#
# COMPACT_ATOMS: atom_id res chain seq x y z
N MET A 1 -50.59 -27.07 -18.30
CA MET A 1 -50.32 -26.26 -17.10
C MET A 1 -49.29 -25.21 -17.47
N ALA A 2 -49.76 -24.11 -18.05
CA ALA A 2 -48.89 -23.00 -18.44
C ALA A 2 -48.51 -22.26 -17.17
N LEU A 3 -47.29 -22.45 -16.68
CA LEU A 3 -46.76 -21.66 -15.58
C LEU A 3 -46.47 -20.27 -16.11
N ALA A 4 -47.45 -19.39 -15.94
CA ALA A 4 -47.28 -17.96 -16.06
C ALA A 4 -46.20 -17.50 -15.07
N ASN A 5 -44.95 -17.41 -15.51
CA ASN A 5 -43.96 -16.53 -14.87
C ASN A 5 -44.07 -15.15 -15.51
N ALA A 6 -45.25 -14.54 -15.35
CA ALA A 6 -45.54 -13.18 -15.78
C ALA A 6 -45.17 -12.18 -14.66
N GLU A 7 -43.98 -12.31 -14.08
CA GLU A 7 -43.54 -11.47 -12.97
C GLU A 7 -42.25 -10.76 -13.37
N TYR A 8 -42.41 -9.51 -13.82
CA TYR A 8 -41.37 -8.50 -14.04
C TYR A 8 -40.31 -8.79 -15.12
N PRO A 9 -40.63 -8.57 -16.42
CA PRO A 9 -39.63 -8.64 -17.50
C PRO A 9 -38.49 -7.63 -17.32
N PHE A 10 -38.77 -6.44 -16.75
CA PHE A 10 -37.75 -5.45 -16.44
C PHE A 10 -36.79 -5.90 -15.31
N LEU A 11 -37.33 -6.45 -14.21
CA LEU A 11 -36.51 -6.97 -13.11
C LEU A 11 -35.67 -8.16 -13.59
N ASN A 12 -36.24 -9.05 -14.40
CA ASN A 12 -35.51 -10.16 -15.02
C ASN A 12 -34.38 -9.67 -15.94
N LEU A 13 -34.62 -8.62 -16.74
CA LEU A 13 -33.61 -8.03 -17.61
C LEU A 13 -32.50 -7.33 -16.83
N MET A 14 -32.85 -6.55 -15.79
CA MET A 14 -31.87 -5.96 -14.87
C MET A 14 -31.07 -7.05 -14.14
N TRP A 15 -31.73 -8.10 -13.68
CA TRP A 15 -31.10 -9.21 -12.96
C TRP A 15 -30.15 -9.98 -13.87
N THR A 16 -30.56 -10.30 -15.10
CA THR A 16 -29.68 -10.94 -16.08
C THR A 16 -28.50 -10.04 -16.48
N MET A 17 -28.71 -8.74 -16.66
CA MET A 17 -27.62 -7.79 -16.92
C MET A 17 -26.66 -7.68 -15.73
N LEU A 18 -27.16 -7.69 -14.49
CA LEU A 18 -26.36 -7.68 -13.26
C LEU A 18 -25.56 -8.98 -13.12
N VAL A 19 -26.19 -10.14 -13.30
CA VAL A 19 -25.52 -11.44 -13.26
C VAL A 19 -24.46 -11.52 -14.36
N PHE A 20 -24.76 -11.05 -15.57
CA PHE A 20 -23.79 -10.98 -16.68
C PHE A 20 -22.61 -10.05 -16.36
N PHE A 21 -22.86 -8.86 -15.79
CA PHE A 21 -21.81 -7.96 -15.33
C PHE A 21 -20.96 -8.60 -14.23
N CYS A 22 -21.59 -9.23 -13.23
CA CYS A 22 -20.88 -9.99 -12.19
C CYS A 22 -20.05 -11.12 -12.78
N TRP A 23 -20.53 -11.78 -13.83
CA TRP A 23 -19.79 -12.82 -14.55
C TRP A 23 -18.57 -12.25 -15.28
N ILE A 24 -18.69 -11.09 -15.94
CA ILE A 24 -17.53 -10.41 -16.55
C ILE A 24 -16.55 -9.94 -15.47
N ALA A 25 -17.04 -9.30 -14.40
CA ALA A 25 -16.23 -8.84 -13.28
C ALA A 25 -15.51 -10.02 -12.60
N TRP A 26 -16.15 -11.19 -12.55
CA TRP A 26 -15.57 -12.43 -12.06
C TRP A 26 -14.34 -12.85 -12.89
N PHE A 27 -14.43 -12.88 -14.23
CA PHE A 27 -13.27 -13.16 -15.08
C PHE A 27 -12.21 -12.07 -15.00
N TRP A 28 -12.62 -10.81 -14.90
CA TRP A 28 -11.68 -9.69 -14.71
C TRP A 28 -10.86 -9.86 -13.43
N LEU A 29 -11.51 -10.20 -12.31
CA LEU A 29 -10.84 -10.47 -11.04
C LEU A 29 -9.88 -11.66 -11.14
N LEU A 30 -10.25 -12.71 -11.88
CA LEU A 30 -9.33 -13.81 -12.18
C LEU A 30 -8.05 -13.29 -12.85
N PHE A 31 -8.16 -12.51 -13.92
CA PHE A 31 -6.99 -11.97 -14.62
C PHE A 31 -6.13 -11.07 -13.73
N VAL A 32 -6.75 -10.23 -12.89
CA VAL A 32 -6.02 -9.37 -11.94
C VAL A 32 -5.30 -10.21 -10.87
N ALA A 33 -5.96 -11.24 -10.33
CA ALA A 33 -5.37 -12.14 -9.35
C ALA A 33 -4.18 -12.93 -9.93
N PHE A 34 -4.32 -13.41 -11.17
CA PHE A 34 -3.19 -14.00 -11.92
C PHE A 34 -2.06 -12.99 -12.06
N GLY A 35 -2.36 -11.76 -12.51
CA GLY A 35 -1.38 -10.69 -12.67
C GLY A 35 -0.59 -10.40 -11.38
N ASP A 36 -1.26 -10.27 -10.23
CA ASP A 36 -0.57 -10.05 -8.94
C ASP A 36 0.30 -11.25 -8.53
N LEU A 37 -0.20 -12.47 -8.73
CA LEU A 37 0.54 -13.70 -8.45
C LEU A 37 1.81 -13.80 -9.29
N TYR A 38 1.72 -13.46 -10.59
CA TYR A 38 2.88 -13.46 -11.47
C TYR A 38 3.86 -12.34 -11.14
N ARG A 39 3.37 -11.17 -10.68
CA ARG A 39 4.20 -10.01 -10.29
C ARG A 39 5.06 -10.28 -9.05
N ARG A 40 4.69 -11.22 -8.19
CA ARG A 40 5.52 -11.65 -7.05
C ARG A 40 6.67 -12.54 -7.56
N ALA A 41 7.89 -11.99 -7.52
CA ALA A 41 9.11 -12.71 -7.89
C ALA A 41 9.60 -13.70 -6.82
N ASP A 42 9.16 -13.53 -5.57
CA ASP A 42 9.56 -14.37 -4.42
C ASP A 42 8.87 -15.75 -4.35
N VAL A 43 7.99 -16.07 -5.31
CA VAL A 43 7.17 -17.29 -5.26
C VAL A 43 7.61 -18.26 -6.35
N SER A 44 8.01 -19.48 -5.96
CA SER A 44 8.47 -20.53 -6.87
C SER A 44 7.39 -20.91 -7.91
N GLY A 45 7.80 -21.28 -9.13
CA GLY A 45 6.88 -21.56 -10.24
C GLY A 45 5.85 -22.66 -9.95
N TRP A 46 6.21 -23.65 -9.14
CA TRP A 46 5.30 -24.72 -8.68
C TRP A 46 4.20 -24.21 -7.75
N ALA A 47 4.52 -23.26 -6.86
CA ALA A 47 3.52 -22.62 -6.03
C ALA A 47 2.54 -21.80 -6.88
N LYS A 48 3.00 -21.11 -7.94
CA LYS A 48 2.13 -20.38 -8.88
C LYS A 48 1.14 -21.31 -9.60
N ALA A 49 1.60 -22.50 -10.01
CA ALA A 49 0.75 -23.50 -10.66
C ALA A 49 -0.33 -24.05 -9.69
N GLY A 50 0.04 -24.39 -8.45
CA GLY A 50 -0.90 -24.83 -7.43
C GLY A 50 -1.97 -23.78 -7.10
N TRP A 51 -1.55 -22.52 -6.96
CA TRP A 51 -2.46 -21.39 -6.73
C TRP A 51 -3.43 -21.15 -7.89
N THR A 52 -2.96 -21.34 -9.13
CA THR A 52 -3.79 -21.22 -10.33
C THR A 52 -4.95 -22.22 -10.32
N VAL A 53 -4.66 -23.49 -10.02
CA VAL A 53 -5.68 -24.55 -9.97
C VAL A 53 -6.67 -24.29 -8.83
N LEU A 54 -6.20 -23.85 -7.67
CA LEU A 54 -7.05 -23.56 -6.50
C LEU A 54 -8.03 -22.41 -6.77
N VAL A 55 -7.57 -21.35 -7.43
CA VAL A 55 -8.38 -20.18 -7.80
C VAL A 55 -9.44 -20.51 -8.87
N ILE A 56 -9.16 -21.47 -9.75
CA ILE A 56 -10.13 -21.96 -10.75
C ILE A 56 -11.24 -22.80 -10.08
N VAL A 57 -10.90 -23.59 -9.06
CA VAL A 57 -11.84 -24.55 -8.44
C VAL A 57 -12.67 -23.92 -7.33
N LEU A 58 -12.16 -22.93 -6.58
CA LEU A 58 -12.90 -22.28 -5.50
C LEU A 58 -13.10 -20.77 -5.73
N PRO A 59 -14.29 -20.35 -6.18
CA PRO A 59 -14.58 -18.94 -6.40
C PRO A 59 -14.55 -18.08 -5.10
N ILE A 60 -14.74 -18.71 -3.94
CA ILE A 60 -14.72 -18.02 -2.63
C ILE A 60 -13.31 -17.45 -2.30
N PHE A 61 -12.26 -18.03 -2.85
CA PHE A 61 -10.89 -17.60 -2.56
C PHE A 61 -10.52 -16.25 -3.18
N GLY A 62 -11.18 -15.79 -4.26
CA GLY A 62 -10.91 -14.47 -4.84
C GLY A 62 -11.24 -13.32 -3.89
N VAL A 63 -12.33 -13.45 -3.12
CA VAL A 63 -12.73 -12.48 -2.09
C VAL A 63 -11.78 -12.53 -0.89
N LEU A 64 -11.37 -13.73 -0.46
CA LEU A 64 -10.38 -13.91 0.59
C LEU A 64 -9.01 -13.34 0.19
N LEU A 65 -8.59 -13.53 -1.06
CA LEU A 65 -7.33 -13.00 -1.56
C LEU A 65 -7.37 -11.46 -1.63
N TYR A 66 -8.46 -10.87 -2.12
CA TYR A 66 -8.67 -9.42 -2.12
C TYR A 66 -8.58 -8.83 -0.70
N LEU A 67 -9.22 -9.46 0.28
CA LEU A 67 -9.13 -9.05 1.68
C LEU A 67 -7.71 -9.19 2.26
N ILE A 68 -6.97 -10.24 1.89
CA ILE A 68 -5.59 -10.45 2.32
C ILE A 68 -4.62 -9.43 1.68
N THR A 69 -4.83 -9.07 0.40
CA THR A 69 -4.00 -8.07 -0.29
C THR A 69 -4.31 -6.65 0.15
N GLN A 70 -5.58 -6.31 0.38
CA GLN A 70 -5.98 -4.97 0.82
C GLN A 70 -5.80 -4.74 2.34
N GLY A 71 -5.89 -5.78 3.16
CA GLY A 71 -5.84 -5.66 4.63
C GLY A 71 -4.49 -5.23 5.19
N ARG A 72 -3.40 -5.36 4.42
CA ARG A 72 -2.03 -5.06 4.87
C ARG A 72 -1.55 -3.64 4.57
N HIS A 73 -2.36 -2.82 3.90
CA HIS A 73 -1.96 -1.44 3.57
C HIS A 73 -2.26 -0.41 4.67
N LEU A 74 -2.90 -0.80 5.78
CA LEU A 74 -3.12 0.13 6.91
C LEU A 74 -2.02 0.08 7.98
N VAL A 75 -1.31 -1.04 8.17
CA VAL A 75 -0.43 -1.20 9.34
C VAL A 75 0.99 -0.66 9.10
N GLU A 76 1.51 -0.71 7.87
CA GLU A 76 2.90 -0.30 7.60
C GLU A 76 3.08 1.23 7.50
N ARG A 77 1.99 1.98 7.30
CA ARG A 77 2.02 3.46 7.23
C ARG A 77 1.87 4.13 8.60
N GLN A 78 1.45 3.42 9.63
CA GLN A 78 1.37 3.96 11.00
C GLN A 78 2.69 3.81 11.76
N ARG A 79 3.39 2.66 11.64
CA ARG A 79 4.70 2.48 12.29
C ARG A 79 5.82 3.34 11.72
N SER A 80 5.74 3.70 10.44
CA SER A 80 6.68 4.64 9.81
C SER A 80 6.37 6.12 10.11
N ARG A 81 5.18 6.43 10.65
CA ARG A 81 4.81 7.79 11.08
C ARG A 81 5.10 8.04 12.56
N GLU A 82 5.09 7.03 13.41
CA GLU A 82 5.40 7.19 14.84
C GLU A 82 6.90 7.31 15.14
N ALA A 83 7.79 6.75 14.30
CA ALA A 83 9.23 6.96 14.44
C ALA A 83 9.73 8.27 13.78
N GLY A 84 8.88 8.95 13.02
CA GLY A 84 9.21 10.16 12.25
C GLY A 84 8.61 11.45 12.80
N TYR A 85 7.83 11.40 13.89
CA TYR A 85 7.31 12.59 14.55
C TYR A 85 8.28 13.11 15.62
N VAL A 86 9.53 13.35 15.20
CA VAL A 86 10.35 14.38 15.83
C VAL A 86 10.11 15.64 15.00
N SER A 87 9.29 16.53 15.55
CA SER A 87 9.11 17.94 15.21
C SER A 87 9.97 18.46 14.04
N THR A 88 9.36 18.57 12.86
CA THR A 88 9.87 19.37 11.73
C THR A 88 9.98 20.88 12.07
N SER A 89 9.57 21.29 13.27
CA SER A 89 9.79 22.64 13.81
C SER A 89 11.16 22.84 14.48
N ASP A 90 11.91 21.78 14.82
CA ASP A 90 13.22 21.90 15.51
C ASP A 90 14.43 21.54 14.61
N THR A 91 14.18 21.12 13.37
CA THR A 91 15.20 20.59 12.45
C THR A 91 16.13 21.66 11.86
N THR A 92 15.93 22.95 12.12
CA THR A 92 16.77 24.00 11.52
C THR A 92 17.87 24.50 12.47
N GLY A 93 17.54 24.93 13.68
CA GLY A 93 18.53 25.49 14.62
C GLY A 93 19.40 24.42 15.29
N ALA A 94 18.79 23.42 15.93
CA ALA A 94 19.50 22.38 16.67
C ALA A 94 20.35 21.48 15.75
N ALA A 95 19.84 21.16 14.55
CA ALA A 95 20.59 20.37 13.57
C ALA A 95 21.81 21.12 13.02
N GLN A 96 21.70 22.44 12.77
CA GLN A 96 22.83 23.26 12.34
C GLN A 96 23.91 23.38 13.43
N ILE A 97 23.51 23.45 14.70
CA ILE A 97 24.45 23.47 15.83
C ILE A 97 25.15 22.11 15.98
N ALA A 98 24.43 21.00 15.78
CA ALA A 98 25.01 19.66 15.82
C ALA A 98 26.04 19.45 14.70
N GLU A 99 25.73 19.90 13.47
CA GLU A 99 26.66 19.83 12.34
C GLU A 99 27.89 20.72 12.55
N ALA A 100 27.70 21.95 13.04
CA ALA A 100 28.81 22.85 13.36
C ALA A 100 29.74 22.23 14.43
N ARG A 101 29.22 21.45 15.38
CA ARG A 101 30.04 20.78 16.38
C ARG A 101 30.87 19.65 15.79
N ARG A 102 30.35 18.90 14.82
CA ARG A 102 31.12 17.87 14.11
C ARG A 102 32.29 18.49 13.36
N LEU A 103 32.08 19.62 12.69
CA LEU A 103 33.15 20.34 11.99
C LEU A 103 34.27 20.82 12.93
N LEU A 104 33.93 21.20 14.17
CA LEU A 104 34.92 21.56 15.20
C LEU A 104 35.71 20.33 15.67
N GLU A 105 35.02 19.21 15.90
CA GLU A 105 35.64 17.93 16.32
C GLU A 105 36.52 17.34 15.21
N ASP A 106 36.15 17.53 13.95
CA ASP A 106 36.95 17.16 12.78
C ASP A 106 38.09 18.16 12.51
N GLY A 107 38.19 19.24 13.28
CA GLY A 107 39.23 20.28 13.15
C GLY A 107 39.12 21.11 11.86
N VAL A 108 37.97 21.08 11.19
CA VAL A 108 37.69 21.83 9.96
C VAL A 108 37.44 23.31 10.25
N ILE A 109 36.90 23.61 11.43
CA ILE A 109 36.64 24.98 11.91
C ILE A 109 37.21 25.16 13.32
N ASP A 110 37.44 26.41 13.72
CA ASP A 110 37.89 26.75 15.07
C ASP A 110 36.73 27.07 16.04
N ASP A 111 37.05 27.20 17.33
CA ASP A 111 36.07 27.53 18.38
C ASP A 111 35.35 28.87 18.13
N ALA A 112 36.01 29.85 17.50
CA ALA A 112 35.43 31.16 17.24
C ALA A 112 34.38 31.08 16.11
N GLU A 113 34.68 30.31 15.07
CA GLU A 113 33.82 30.02 13.92
C GLU A 113 32.60 29.19 14.34
N PHE A 114 32.79 28.19 15.20
CA PHE A 114 31.69 27.42 15.78
C PHE A 114 30.69 28.31 16.54
N GLN A 115 31.18 29.23 17.38
CA GLN A 115 30.31 30.15 18.12
C GLN A 115 29.56 31.12 17.20
N ALA A 116 30.16 31.53 16.08
CA ALA A 116 29.50 32.35 15.08
C ALA A 116 28.34 31.60 14.39
N LEU A 117 28.56 30.33 14.02
CA LEU A 117 27.52 29.47 13.43
C LEU A 117 26.39 29.17 14.41
N LYS A 118 26.72 28.90 15.67
CA LYS A 118 25.74 28.69 16.75
C LYS A 118 24.83 29.91 16.95
N ARG A 119 25.41 31.12 17.02
CA ARG A 119 24.62 32.36 17.15
C ARG A 119 23.70 32.57 15.96
N LYS A 120 24.16 32.29 14.74
CA LYS A 120 23.36 32.40 13.51
C LYS A 120 22.20 31.40 13.48
N ALA A 121 22.41 30.19 13.99
CA ALA A 121 21.40 29.16 14.10
C ALA A 121 20.35 29.45 15.19
N LEU A 122 20.72 30.17 16.26
CA LEU A 122 19.82 30.59 17.34
C LEU A 122 19.08 31.90 17.06
N ALA A 123 19.58 32.73 16.14
CA ALA A 123 18.99 34.02 15.78
C ALA A 123 17.92 33.92 14.68
N ARG A 124 17.59 32.70 14.24
CA ARG A 124 16.59 32.42 13.21
C ARG A 124 15.34 31.82 13.85
#